data_AF-A0A931R7B5-F1
#
_entry.id   AF-A0A931R7B5-F1
#
_cell.length_a   1.000
_cell.length_b   1.000
_cell.length_c   1.000
_cell.angle_alpha   90.00
_cell.angle_beta   90.00
_cell.angle_gamma   90.00
#
_symmetry.space_group_name_H-M   'P 1'
#
loop_
_entity.id
_entity.type
_entity.pdbx_description
1 polymer ?
#
loop_
_entity_poly.entity_id
_entity_poly.type
_entity_poly.pdbx_seq_one_letter_code
_entity_poly.pdbx_strand_id
1 'polypeptide(L)' 'MANLYYNDRLIIAFASQNQSDKQWTGGAEITWKHDGQRRSHSIGGLTDRFKASEDAERYVINLAKAWIDRNP' A
#
# COMPACT_ATOMS: atom_id res chain seq x y z
N MET A 1 -7.69 1.98 7.21
CA MET A 1 -7.34 2.56 5.89
C MET A 1 -6.57 3.83 6.19
N ALA A 2 -5.38 3.97 5.62
CA ALA A 2 -4.46 5.04 5.94
C ALA A 2 -3.99 5.72 4.65
N ASN A 3 -4.15 7.04 4.59
CA ASN A 3 -3.71 7.85 3.46
C ASN A 3 -2.53 8.71 3.93
N LEU A 4 -1.42 8.68 3.21
CA LEU A 4 -0.29 9.55 3.50
C LEU A 4 0.39 10.04 2.23
N TYR A 5 1.00 11.22 2.31
CA TYR A 5 1.86 11.75 1.25
C TYR A 5 3.33 11.43 1.56
N TYR A 6 4.05 10.94 0.56
CA TYR A 6 5.48 10.64 0.65
C TYR A 6 6.16 10.94 -0.69
N ASN A 7 7.18 11.80 -0.66
CA ASN A 7 8.00 12.18 -1.83
C ASN A 7 7.17 12.61 -3.07
N ASP A 8 6.22 13.54 -2.88
CA ASP A 8 5.25 13.99 -3.91
C ASP A 8 4.30 12.92 -4.47
N ARG A 9 4.20 11.77 -3.79
CA ARG A 9 3.29 10.67 -4.15
C ARG A 9 2.29 10.42 -3.03
N LEU A 10 1.04 10.19 -3.41
CA LEU A 10 -0.02 9.79 -2.51
C LEU A 10 0.00 8.28 -2.35
N ILE A 11 0.09 7.80 -1.11
CA ILE A 11 -0.04 6.39 -0.76
C ILE A 11 -1.38 6.21 -0.06
N ILE A 12 -2.18 5.28 -0.57
CA ILE A 12 -3.45 4.84 0.01
C ILE A 12 -3.27 3.39 0.44
N ALA A 13 -3.05 3.16 1.73
CA ALA A 13 -2.91 1.83 2.31
C ALA A 13 -4.26 1.32 2.84
N PHE A 14 -4.56 0.07 2.52
CA PHE A 14 -5.76 -0.62 2.94
C PHE A 14 -5.42 -2.04 3.39
N ALA A 15 -6.22 -2.58 4.30
CA ALA A 15 -6.18 -3.98 4.65
C ALA A 15 -7.48 -4.66 4.21
N SER A 16 -7.37 -5.85 3.63
CA SER A 16 -8.49 -6.70 3.29
C SER A 16 -8.43 -7.98 4.10
N GLN A 17 -9.55 -8.37 4.69
CA GLN A 17 -9.62 -9.64 5.41
C GLN A 17 -9.98 -10.77 4.44
N ASN A 18 -9.17 -11.82 4.40
CA ASN A 18 -9.55 -13.04 3.72
C ASN A 18 -10.62 -13.78 4.53
N GLN A 19 -11.78 -14.04 3.93
CA GLN A 19 -12.89 -14.69 4.63
C GLN A 19 -12.58 -16.15 4.98
N SER A 20 -11.75 -16.84 4.17
CA SER A 20 -11.41 -18.25 4.39
C SER A 20 -10.56 -18.47 5.65
N ASP A 21 -9.52 -17.65 5.84
CA ASP A 21 -8.56 -17.83 6.93
C ASP A 21 -8.72 -16.82 8.07
N LYS A 22 -9.67 -15.87 7.95
CA LYS A 22 -9.88 -14.73 8.86
C LYS A 22 -8.66 -13.84 9.07
N GLN A 23 -7.66 -13.95 8.20
CA GLN A 23 -6.42 -13.18 8.26
C GLN A 23 -6.49 -11.94 7.37
N TRP A 24 -5.81 -10.89 7.79
CA TRP A 24 -5.69 -9.62 7.07
C TRP A 24 -4.53 -9.67 6.08
N THR A 25 -4.72 -9.03 4.93
CA THR A 25 -3.71 -8.85 3.89
C THR A 25 -3.62 -7.38 3.58
N GLY A 26 -2.40 -6.87 3.43
CA GLY A 26 -2.18 -5.46 3.08
C GLY A 26 -2.31 -5.23 1.57
N GLY A 27 -2.74 -4.04 1.20
CA GLY A 27 -2.67 -3.51 -0.15
C GLY A 27 -2.40 -2.00 -0.10
N ALA A 28 -1.69 -1.48 -1.10
CA ALA A 28 -1.47 -0.05 -1.23
C ALA A 28 -1.63 0.41 -2.67
N GLU A 29 -2.18 1.59 -2.85
CA GLU A 29 -2.15 2.30 -4.12
C GLU A 29 -1.28 3.54 -3.98
N ILE A 30 -0.31 3.66 -4.87
CA ILE A 30 0.63 4.78 -4.95
C ILE A 30 0.22 5.58 -6.18
N THR A 31 -0.09 6.86 -6.03
CA THR A 31 -0.50 7.74 -7.13
C THR A 31 0.40 8.97 -7.17
N TRP A 32 0.84 9.34 -8.37
CA TRP A 32 1.66 10.54 -8.59
C TRP A 32 1.35 11.17 -9.95
N LYS A 33 1.86 12.38 -10.16
CA LYS A 33 1.82 13.04 -11.48
C LYS A 33 3.18 12.95 -12.14
N HIS A 34 3.21 12.58 -13.41
CA HIS A 34 4.40 12.59 -14.26
C HIS A 34 4.02 13.19 -15.62
N ASP A 35 4.70 14.25 -16.05
CA ASP A 35 4.41 15.00 -17.30
C ASP A 35 2.94 15.42 -17.46
N GLY A 36 2.31 15.87 -16.37
CA GLY A 36 0.91 16.28 -16.36
C GLY A 36 -0.10 15.13 -16.40
N GLN A 37 0.35 13.88 -16.52
CA GLN A 37 -0.49 12.70 -16.46
C GLN A 37 -0.47 12.06 -15.07
N ARG A 38 -1.63 11.57 -14.62
CA ARG A 38 -1.72 10.81 -13.36
C ARG A 38 -1.25 9.38 -13.61
N ARG A 39 -0.24 8.95 -12.86
CA ARG A 39 0.22 7.56 -12.78
C ARG A 39 -0.26 6.96 -11.46
N SER A 40 -0.54 5.66 -11.49
CA SER A 40 -0.77 4.88 -10.28
C SER A 40 -0.04 3.56 -10.36
N HIS A 41 0.34 3.05 -9.19
CA HIS A 41 0.94 1.75 -9.00
C HIS A 41 0.28 1.08 -7.80
N SER A 42 -0.23 -0.13 -7.98
CA SER A 42 -0.92 -0.86 -6.94
C SER A 42 -0.02 -2.00 -6.44
N ILE A 43 0.23 -2.02 -5.14
CA ILE A 43 0.87 -3.12 -4.41
C ILE A 43 -0.24 -3.99 -3.83
N GLY A 44 -0.30 -5.25 -4.25
CA GLY A 44 -1.29 -6.22 -3.79
C GLY A 44 -0.79 -7.65 -3.98
N GLY A 45 -1.64 -8.63 -3.67
CA GLY A 45 -1.29 -10.05 -3.80
C GLY A 45 -0.22 -10.52 -2.81
N LEU A 46 -0.06 -9.81 -1.69
CA LEU A 46 0.89 -10.19 -0.65
C LEU A 46 0.48 -11.53 -0.03
N THR A 47 1.46 -12.43 0.12
CA THR A 47 1.29 -13.71 0.81
C THR A 47 1.31 -13.54 2.33
N ASP A 48 1.85 -12.41 2.82
CA ASP A 48 1.86 -12.05 4.23
C ASP A 48 0.45 -11.93 4.78
N ARG A 49 0.23 -12.63 5.90
CA ARG A 49 -1.05 -12.69 6.59
C ARG A 49 -0.89 -12.13 8.00
N PHE A 50 -1.78 -11.20 8.36
CA PHE A 50 -1.74 -10.46 9.61
C PHE A 50 -2.96 -10.75 10.47
N LYS A 51 -2.78 -10.70 11.79
CA LYS A 51 -3.90 -10.87 12.75
C LYS A 51 -4.68 -9.57 12.94
N ALA A 52 -4.02 -8.43 12.78
CA ALA A 52 -4.63 -7.10 12.86
C ALA A 52 -4.55 -6.38 11.51
N SER A 53 -5.58 -5.61 11.19
CA SER A 53 -5.61 -4.73 10.02
C SER A 53 -4.53 -3.65 10.09
N GLU A 54 -4.26 -3.12 11.28
CA GLU A 54 -3.27 -2.06 11.51
C GLU A 54 -1.84 -2.54 11.20
N ASP A 55 -1.52 -3.80 11.50
CA ASP A 55 -0.23 -4.41 11.14
C ASP A 55 -0.09 -4.54 9.63
N ALA A 56 -1.15 -4.99 8.94
CA ALA A 56 -1.19 -5.08 7.49
C ALA A 56 -1.03 -3.71 6.82
N GLU A 57 -1.70 -2.67 7.35
CA GLU A 57 -1.58 -1.30 6.88
C GLU A 57 -0.18 -0.74 7.09
N ARG A 58 0.41 -0.91 8.28
CA ARG A 58 1.79 -0.46 8.56
C ARG A 58 2.81 -1.15 7.67
N TYR A 59 2.67 -2.46 7.48
CA TYR A 59 3.54 -3.24 6.61
C TYR A 59 3.50 -2.72 5.17
N VAL A 60 2.29 -2.54 4.61
CA VAL A 60 2.15 -2.11 3.22
C VAL A 60 2.52 -0.64 3.00
N ILE A 61 2.36 0.22 4.02
CA ILE A 61 2.91 1.59 4.00
C ILE A 61 4.43 1.56 3.86
N ASN A 62 5.12 0.72 4.63
CA ASN A 62 6.57 0.61 4.55
C ASN A 62 7.03 0.04 3.21
N LEU A 63 6.31 -0.95 2.66
CA LEU A 63 6.55 -1.45 1.30
C LEU A 63 6.36 -0.37 0.24
N ALA A 64 5.30 0.42 0.34
CA ALA A 64 5.02 1.51 -0.59
C ALA A 64 6.12 2.58 -0.56
N LYS A 65 6.58 2.98 0.64
CA LYS A 65 7.74 3.89 0.78
C LYS A 65 9.00 3.31 0.14
N ALA A 66 9.33 2.06 0.45
CA ALA A 66 10.50 1.39 -0.13
C ALA A 66 10.42 1.27 -1.66
N TRP A 67 9.21 1.09 -2.21
CA TRP A 67 9.02 1.12 -3.67
C TRP A 67 9.27 2.52 -4.24
N ILE A 68 8.77 3.57 -3.59
CA ILE A 68 9.01 4.96 -4.01
C ILE A 68 10.51 5.28 -3.96
N ASP A 69 11.20 4.87 -2.91
CA ASP A 69 12.66 5.09 -2.76
C ASP A 69 13.48 4.39 -3.86
N ARG A 70 12.98 3.26 -4.37
CA ARG A 70 13.60 2.52 -5.48
C ARG A 70 13.21 3.03 -6.86
N ASN A 71 12.17 3.85 -6.95
CA ASN A 71 11.63 4.38 -8.20
C ASN A 71 11.49 5.90 -8.09
N PRO A 72 12.58 6.69 -8.13
CA PRO A 72 12.52 8.15 -7.99
C PRO A 72 11.69 8.84 -9.10
#